data_AF-A4C2U8-F1
#
_entry.id   AF-A4C2U8-F1
#
_cell.length_a   1.000
_cell.length_b   1.000
_cell.length_c   1.000
_cell.angle_alpha   90.00
_cell.angle_beta   90.00
_cell.angle_gamma   90.00
#
_symmetry.space_group_name_H-M   'P 1'
#
loop_
_entity.id
_entity.type
_entity.pdbx_description
1 polymer ?
#
loop_
_entity_poly.entity_id
_entity_poly.type
_entity_poly.pdbx_seq_one_letter_code
_entity_poly.pdbx_strand_id
1 'polypeptide(L)'
;MRNFVFFISCVVLISASSCRKDFSTVPNSGNLEFSKDTVFLDTIFKNIGSATYSLKVYNRGNNAITIPRIQLKKGKSSLYRLSVDGIPGKEFNDIDILAKDSIYIFIETTVNNTKKRALLYTDKILFDNGEHQQNIDLITLIKDANFIYPGKDAVSMRIDSLSLDGQATTIKGRFLKDSELIFTKEKPTVIYGYAAIPANKTLTITEGARIYFHDNSGLIVDKKGSLKVNGTPAEKVIFEGDRLQNRFRKTPGQWGTIWMRAGSKDNTINHAQIKNGIIGILIDSISASTAPTLNIQNTEIYNHFNFGILARETSIDGHNVVIGAAGQASLAVTMGGTYNFTHSTFANYWNNGIRQLPAVLINNFAVYNNEGGQEITETRDLKAANFTNCIFDGNNNIEFIIDRAAAAGLFNYSIKNCMIKFNDTNNSFENVTEIDFENNTNYTDFILNGNSNFKNTQESDFMIGEKSQAINKAIPTSFTLDILGVDRTTLPDIGAYQHITFK
;
A
#
# COMPACT_ATOMS: atom_id res chain seq x y z
N MET A 1 -18.31 -75.47 -16.42
CA MET A 1 -19.58 -75.08 -15.77
C MET A 1 -19.40 -74.49 -14.37
N ARG A 2 -18.60 -75.09 -13.47
CA ARG A 2 -18.39 -74.59 -12.09
C ARG A 2 -17.90 -73.13 -12.00
N ASN A 3 -16.97 -72.72 -12.86
CA ASN A 3 -16.44 -71.34 -12.87
C ASN A 3 -17.43 -70.31 -13.44
N PHE A 4 -18.36 -70.73 -14.30
CA PHE A 4 -19.38 -69.84 -14.88
C PHE A 4 -20.49 -69.51 -13.87
N VAL A 5 -20.86 -70.50 -13.03
CA VAL A 5 -21.78 -70.32 -11.91
C VAL A 5 -21.20 -69.38 -10.85
N PHE A 6 -19.90 -69.48 -10.57
CA PHE A 6 -19.19 -68.57 -9.66
C PHE A 6 -19.16 -67.12 -10.19
N PHE A 7 -18.91 -66.94 -11.49
CA PHE A 7 -18.91 -65.62 -12.11
C PHE A 7 -20.30 -64.97 -12.06
N ILE A 8 -21.35 -65.72 -12.39
CA ILE A 8 -22.74 -65.25 -12.30
C ILE A 8 -23.10 -64.91 -10.84
N SER A 9 -22.68 -65.73 -9.87
CA SER A 9 -22.92 -65.46 -8.45
C SER A 9 -22.23 -64.17 -7.97
N CYS A 10 -20.99 -63.91 -8.39
CA CYS A 10 -20.31 -62.65 -8.08
C CYS A 10 -20.98 -61.44 -8.74
N VAL A 11 -21.43 -61.56 -9.99
CA VAL A 11 -22.15 -60.47 -10.69
C VAL A 11 -23.48 -60.15 -9.99
N VAL A 12 -24.21 -61.17 -9.53
CA VAL A 12 -25.47 -61.00 -8.76
C VAL A 12 -25.21 -60.37 -7.39
N LEU A 13 -24.14 -60.76 -6.69
CA LEU A 13 -23.74 -60.15 -5.41
C LEU A 13 -23.32 -58.67 -5.55
N ILE A 14 -22.59 -58.33 -6.62
CA ILE A 14 -22.18 -56.94 -6.90
C ILE A 14 -23.40 -56.08 -7.29
N SER A 15 -24.34 -56.63 -8.06
CA SER A 15 -25.55 -55.90 -8.46
C SER A 15 -26.60 -55.79 -7.34
N ALA A 16 -26.65 -56.75 -6.40
CA ALA A 16 -27.49 -56.67 -5.20
C ALA A 16 -26.93 -55.71 -4.12
N SER A 17 -25.67 -55.30 -4.23
CA SER A 17 -25.03 -54.35 -3.30
C SER A 17 -25.27 -52.88 -3.67
N SER A 18 -25.98 -52.58 -4.76
CA SER A 18 -26.37 -51.23 -5.14
C SER A 18 -27.64 -50.78 -4.41
N CYS A 19 -27.60 -50.75 -3.08
CA CYS A 19 -28.58 -50.02 -2.28
C CYS A 19 -28.39 -48.52 -2.54
N ARG A 20 -29.16 -47.97 -3.48
CA ARG A 20 -29.33 -46.53 -3.58
C ARG A 20 -30.15 -46.13 -2.35
N LYS A 21 -29.53 -45.41 -1.40
CA LYS A 21 -30.32 -44.68 -0.40
C LYS A 21 -31.10 -43.63 -1.18
N ASP A 22 -32.42 -43.79 -1.26
CA ASP A 22 -33.28 -42.68 -1.64
C ASP A 22 -32.98 -41.56 -0.64
N PHE A 23 -32.37 -40.47 -1.13
CA PHE A 23 -32.05 -39.31 -0.31
C PHE A 23 -33.34 -38.54 -0.06
N SER A 24 -34.18 -39.04 0.86
CA SER A 24 -35.29 -38.26 1.38
C SER A 24 -34.73 -37.16 2.28
N THR A 25 -34.97 -35.91 1.92
CA THR A 25 -34.64 -34.76 2.77
C THR A 25 -35.75 -34.54 3.80
N VAL A 26 -35.38 -34.00 4.96
CA VAL A 26 -36.34 -33.50 5.95
C VAL A 26 -36.37 -31.97 5.91
N PRO A 27 -37.50 -31.31 6.21
CA PRO A 27 -37.52 -29.86 6.34
C PRO A 27 -36.51 -29.39 7.40
N ASN A 28 -35.85 -28.26 7.13
CA ASN A 28 -34.96 -27.62 8.09
C ASN A 28 -35.67 -27.37 9.44
N SER A 29 -35.00 -27.67 10.54
CA SER A 29 -35.53 -27.53 11.91
C SER A 29 -35.00 -26.27 12.63
N GLY A 30 -34.39 -25.32 11.91
CA GLY A 30 -33.87 -24.07 12.49
C GLY A 30 -32.53 -24.18 13.22
N ASN A 31 -31.74 -25.22 12.93
CA ASN A 31 -30.43 -25.47 13.54
C ASN A 31 -29.28 -25.32 12.52
N LEU A 32 -29.42 -24.45 11.52
CA LEU A 32 -28.33 -24.16 10.58
C LEU A 32 -27.20 -23.46 11.34
N GLU A 33 -25.97 -23.91 11.10
CA GLU A 33 -24.77 -23.23 11.56
C GLU A 33 -24.18 -22.43 10.40
N PHE A 34 -23.67 -21.23 10.69
CA PHE A 34 -23.11 -20.33 9.69
C PHE A 34 -21.62 -20.12 9.95
N SER A 35 -20.83 -19.94 8.89
CA SER A 35 -19.41 -19.60 9.07
C SER A 35 -19.16 -18.23 9.72
N LYS A 36 -20.19 -17.37 9.77
CA LYS A 36 -20.15 -15.99 10.25
C LYS A 36 -21.55 -15.60 10.72
N ASP A 37 -21.64 -14.78 11.76
CA ASP A 37 -22.93 -14.22 12.24
C ASP A 37 -23.33 -12.94 11.50
N THR A 38 -22.37 -12.28 10.86
CA THR A 38 -22.57 -11.08 10.04
C THR A 38 -21.56 -11.08 8.90
N VAL A 39 -22.01 -10.70 7.71
CA VAL A 39 -21.14 -10.50 6.55
C VAL A 39 -20.98 -9.02 6.29
N PHE A 40 -19.78 -8.51 6.62
CA PHE A 40 -19.35 -7.18 6.24
C PHE A 40 -18.71 -7.23 4.85
N LEU A 41 -19.24 -6.48 3.88
CA LEU A 41 -18.70 -6.42 2.52
C LEU A 41 -17.63 -5.30 2.35
N ASP A 42 -17.16 -4.73 3.46
CA ASP A 42 -16.26 -3.59 3.58
C ASP A 42 -16.79 -2.28 2.99
N THR A 43 -15.95 -1.25 2.96
CA THR A 43 -16.28 0.06 2.36
C THR A 43 -16.10 0.00 0.86
N ILE A 44 -17.11 0.45 0.11
CA ILE A 44 -17.06 0.57 -1.36
C ILE A 44 -17.32 2.00 -1.80
N PHE A 45 -16.88 2.34 -3.01
CA PHE A 45 -17.26 3.59 -3.65
C PHE A 45 -18.57 3.44 -4.42
N LYS A 46 -19.34 4.53 -4.50
CA LYS A 46 -20.53 4.62 -5.33
C LYS A 46 -20.18 4.26 -6.78
N ASN A 47 -21.06 3.51 -7.44
CA ASN A 47 -20.90 2.95 -8.80
C ASN A 47 -19.81 1.87 -8.94
N ILE A 48 -19.11 1.50 -7.88
CA ILE A 48 -18.11 0.42 -7.89
C ILE A 48 -18.69 -0.82 -7.23
N GLY A 49 -18.49 -1.97 -7.86
CA GLY A 49 -18.86 -3.26 -7.27
C GLY A 49 -17.98 -3.61 -6.08
N SER A 50 -18.57 -4.21 -5.06
CA SER A 50 -17.81 -4.88 -4.01
C SER A 50 -17.10 -6.12 -4.55
N ALA A 51 -16.09 -6.58 -3.81
CA ALA A 51 -15.61 -7.94 -3.98
C ALA A 51 -16.72 -8.95 -3.61
N THR A 52 -16.63 -10.16 -4.14
CA THR A 52 -17.52 -11.26 -3.75
C THR A 52 -17.08 -11.85 -2.41
N TYR A 53 -18.00 -11.90 -1.45
CA TYR A 53 -17.80 -12.52 -0.14
C TYR A 53 -18.49 -13.87 -0.07
N SER A 54 -17.90 -14.82 0.64
CA SER A 54 -18.52 -16.13 0.88
C SER A 54 -19.05 -16.26 2.31
N LEU A 55 -20.17 -16.96 2.42
CA LEU A 55 -20.80 -17.47 3.62
C LEU A 55 -21.04 -18.96 3.41
N LYS A 56 -20.58 -19.81 4.34
CA LYS A 56 -20.97 -21.21 4.37
C LYS A 56 -22.16 -21.39 5.29
N VAL A 57 -23.11 -22.21 4.85
CA VAL A 57 -24.25 -22.66 5.64
C VAL A 57 -24.09 -24.16 5.84
N TYR A 58 -23.98 -24.59 7.09
CA TYR A 58 -23.71 -25.97 7.46
C TYR A 58 -24.96 -26.68 7.93
N ASN A 59 -25.15 -27.91 7.42
CA ASN A 59 -26.00 -28.90 8.05
C ASN A 59 -25.12 -29.84 8.89
N ARG A 60 -25.04 -29.59 10.21
CA ARG A 60 -24.31 -30.48 11.13
C ARG A 60 -25.08 -31.75 11.49
N GLY A 61 -26.34 -31.84 11.09
CA GLY A 61 -27.20 -32.97 11.37
C GLY A 61 -26.80 -34.23 10.60
N ASN A 62 -27.35 -35.36 11.05
CA ASN A 62 -27.13 -36.67 10.42
C ASN A 62 -28.09 -36.96 9.25
N ASN A 63 -29.08 -36.09 9.03
CA ASN A 63 -30.05 -36.20 7.95
C ASN A 63 -29.81 -35.10 6.92
N ALA A 64 -30.06 -35.40 5.64
CA ALA A 64 -30.11 -34.35 4.63
C ALA A 64 -31.33 -33.46 4.89
N ILE A 65 -31.16 -32.15 4.73
CA ILE A 65 -32.21 -31.17 4.99
C ILE A 65 -32.54 -30.37 3.74
N THR A 66 -33.78 -29.92 3.62
CA THR A 66 -34.20 -28.92 2.62
C THR A 66 -34.49 -27.61 3.34
N ILE A 67 -33.84 -26.53 2.91
CA ILE A 67 -34.19 -25.17 3.31
C ILE A 67 -35.30 -24.69 2.37
N PRO A 68 -36.54 -24.49 2.85
CA PRO A 68 -37.66 -24.16 1.98
C PRO A 68 -37.45 -22.87 1.20
N ARG A 69 -36.80 -21.88 1.82
CA ARG A 69 -36.55 -20.58 1.21
C ARG A 69 -35.28 -19.92 1.73
N ILE A 70 -34.49 -19.36 0.82
CA ILE A 70 -33.38 -18.45 1.13
C ILE A 70 -33.65 -17.16 0.39
N GLN A 71 -33.71 -16.02 1.07
CA GLN A 71 -34.02 -14.74 0.42
C GLN A 71 -33.39 -13.53 1.13
N LEU A 72 -33.25 -12.43 0.41
CA LEU A 72 -32.93 -11.15 1.01
C LEU A 72 -34.18 -10.57 1.70
N LYS A 73 -34.04 -10.01 2.90
CA LYS A 73 -35.17 -9.41 3.65
C LYS A 73 -35.81 -8.24 2.89
N LYS A 74 -35.02 -7.45 2.14
CA LYS A 74 -35.54 -6.42 1.23
C LYS A 74 -36.00 -6.96 -0.14
N GLY A 75 -35.92 -8.27 -0.36
CA GLY A 75 -36.33 -8.96 -1.58
C GLY A 75 -35.69 -8.35 -2.84
N LYS A 76 -36.50 -8.16 -3.89
CA LYS A 76 -36.05 -7.59 -5.17
C LYS A 76 -35.42 -6.20 -5.05
N SER A 77 -35.84 -5.41 -4.05
CA SER A 77 -35.33 -4.05 -3.78
C SER A 77 -33.96 -4.02 -3.11
N SER A 78 -33.46 -5.17 -2.65
CA SER A 78 -32.12 -5.25 -2.09
C SER A 78 -31.06 -4.85 -3.12
N LEU A 79 -30.03 -4.15 -2.68
CA LEU A 79 -28.85 -3.84 -3.50
C LEU A 79 -27.81 -4.96 -3.43
N TYR A 80 -28.00 -5.96 -2.57
CA TYR A 80 -27.21 -7.17 -2.58
C TYR A 80 -27.67 -8.12 -3.69
N ARG A 81 -26.72 -8.88 -4.20
CA ARG A 81 -26.91 -10.01 -5.12
C ARG A 81 -26.31 -11.24 -4.45
N LEU A 82 -27.03 -12.35 -4.54
CA LEU A 82 -26.60 -13.63 -3.98
C LEU A 82 -26.34 -14.62 -5.12
N SER A 83 -25.43 -15.56 -4.89
CA SER A 83 -25.38 -16.81 -5.62
C SER A 83 -25.33 -17.94 -4.60
N VAL A 84 -26.35 -18.81 -4.61
CA VAL A 84 -26.47 -19.95 -3.70
C VAL A 84 -26.10 -21.20 -4.48
N ASP A 85 -25.00 -21.83 -4.08
CA ASP A 85 -24.41 -23.00 -4.74
C ASP A 85 -24.24 -22.84 -6.26
N GLY A 86 -23.82 -21.64 -6.67
CA GLY A 86 -23.60 -21.29 -8.08
C GLY A 86 -24.82 -20.72 -8.80
N ILE A 87 -26.02 -20.81 -8.22
CA ILE A 87 -27.25 -20.26 -8.81
C ILE A 87 -27.40 -18.79 -8.41
N PRO A 88 -27.36 -17.82 -9.34
CA PRO A 88 -27.53 -16.40 -9.01
C PRO A 88 -29.00 -16.04 -8.78
N GLY A 89 -29.27 -15.17 -7.80
CA GLY A 89 -30.63 -14.75 -7.46
C GLY A 89 -30.70 -13.85 -6.24
N LYS A 90 -31.93 -13.53 -5.81
CA LYS A 90 -32.23 -12.84 -4.54
C LYS A 90 -33.20 -13.62 -3.66
N GLU A 91 -33.71 -14.71 -4.21
CA GLU A 91 -34.67 -15.63 -3.64
C GLU A 91 -34.42 -16.99 -4.28
N PHE A 92 -34.41 -18.03 -3.46
CA PHE A 92 -34.15 -19.41 -3.80
C PHE A 92 -35.10 -20.28 -2.99
N ASN A 93 -35.61 -21.34 -3.61
CA ASN A 93 -36.55 -22.25 -2.97
C ASN A 93 -35.96 -23.66 -2.97
N ASP A 94 -36.33 -24.44 -1.96
CA ASP A 94 -36.05 -25.87 -1.85
C ASP A 94 -34.56 -26.21 -2.05
N ILE A 95 -33.70 -25.57 -1.24
CA ILE A 95 -32.25 -25.78 -1.30
C ILE A 95 -31.85 -26.93 -0.38
N ASP A 96 -31.36 -28.02 -0.96
CA ASP A 96 -30.93 -29.21 -0.23
C ASP A 96 -29.50 -29.09 0.28
N ILE A 97 -29.28 -29.55 1.50
CA ILE A 97 -27.95 -29.70 2.10
C ILE A 97 -27.82 -31.12 2.66
N LEU A 98 -26.86 -31.89 2.15
CA LEU A 98 -26.61 -33.25 2.61
C LEU A 98 -26.21 -33.29 4.10
N ALA A 99 -26.38 -34.46 4.71
CA ALA A 99 -26.00 -34.69 6.10
C ALA A 99 -24.50 -34.41 6.30
N LYS A 100 -24.15 -33.65 7.34
CA LYS A 100 -22.77 -33.23 7.67
C LYS A 100 -22.08 -32.44 6.55
N ASP A 101 -22.85 -31.81 5.67
CA ASP A 101 -22.33 -31.06 4.53
C ASP A 101 -22.64 -29.56 4.66
N SER A 102 -22.23 -28.78 3.66
CA SER A 102 -22.43 -27.35 3.59
C SER A 102 -22.65 -26.86 2.16
N ILE A 103 -23.36 -25.74 2.03
CA ILE A 103 -23.46 -24.98 0.79
C ILE A 103 -22.69 -23.66 0.90
N TYR A 104 -22.31 -23.12 -0.26
CA TYR A 104 -21.77 -21.77 -0.36
C TYR A 104 -22.84 -20.77 -0.78
N ILE A 105 -22.81 -19.61 -0.14
CA ILE A 105 -23.50 -18.41 -0.58
C ILE A 105 -22.46 -17.34 -0.89
N PHE A 106 -22.45 -16.86 -2.12
CA PHE A 106 -21.65 -15.73 -2.55
C PHE A 106 -22.49 -14.46 -2.51
N ILE A 107 -21.94 -13.39 -1.93
CA ILE A 107 -22.61 -12.11 -1.70
C ILE A 107 -21.79 -11.00 -2.33
N GLU A 108 -22.43 -10.16 -3.12
CA GLU A 108 -21.86 -8.92 -3.65
C GLU A 108 -22.92 -7.82 -3.72
N THR A 109 -22.48 -6.59 -3.93
CA THR A 109 -23.34 -5.41 -4.12
C THR A 109 -22.65 -4.37 -5.01
N THR A 110 -23.47 -3.57 -5.68
CA THR A 110 -23.07 -2.35 -6.39
C THR A 110 -24.15 -1.31 -6.13
N VAL A 111 -23.78 -0.12 -5.65
CA VAL A 111 -24.75 0.93 -5.34
C VAL A 111 -24.55 2.13 -6.25
N ASN A 112 -25.52 2.33 -7.14
CA ASN A 112 -25.44 3.36 -8.19
C ASN A 112 -26.20 4.65 -7.84
N ASN A 113 -27.17 4.61 -6.92
CA ASN A 113 -28.12 5.70 -6.73
C ASN A 113 -28.36 6.08 -5.27
N THR A 114 -27.37 6.74 -4.66
CA THR A 114 -27.54 7.46 -3.40
C THR A 114 -27.14 8.92 -3.57
N LYS A 115 -27.93 9.84 -3.00
CA LYS A 115 -27.62 11.27 -2.90
C LYS A 115 -26.78 11.59 -1.64
N LYS A 116 -26.56 10.61 -0.76
CA LYS A 116 -25.76 10.79 0.47
C LYS A 116 -24.27 10.60 0.18
N ARG A 117 -23.44 11.44 0.80
CA ARG A 117 -21.96 11.36 0.71
C ARG A 117 -21.40 10.05 1.28
N ALA A 118 -22.05 9.53 2.32
CA ALA A 118 -21.82 8.18 2.84
C ALA A 118 -23.16 7.52 3.18
N LEU A 119 -23.26 6.21 2.96
CA LEU A 119 -24.45 5.43 3.28
C LEU A 119 -24.01 4.10 3.90
N LEU A 120 -24.43 3.85 5.14
CA LEU A 120 -24.43 2.51 5.71
C LEU A 120 -25.65 1.77 5.12
N TYR A 121 -25.40 0.78 4.27
CA TYR A 121 -26.43 -0.04 3.67
C TYR A 121 -26.47 -1.41 4.34
N THR A 122 -27.62 -1.74 4.92
CA THR A 122 -27.84 -3.01 5.62
C THR A 122 -28.97 -3.82 5.00
N ASP A 123 -28.88 -5.13 5.06
CA ASP A 123 -29.96 -6.06 4.75
C ASP A 123 -29.73 -7.36 5.53
N LYS A 124 -30.62 -8.35 5.36
CA LYS A 124 -30.44 -9.69 5.94
C LYS A 124 -30.64 -10.77 4.88
N ILE A 125 -29.89 -11.86 4.96
CA ILE A 125 -30.27 -13.12 4.33
C ILE A 125 -31.15 -13.86 5.33
N LEU A 126 -32.38 -14.18 4.93
CA LEU A 126 -33.33 -14.97 5.69
C LEU A 126 -33.29 -16.41 5.18
N PHE A 127 -33.17 -17.34 6.11
CA PHE A 127 -33.24 -18.78 5.89
C PHE A 127 -34.53 -19.26 6.50
N ASP A 128 -35.34 -19.96 5.71
CA ASP A 128 -36.69 -20.42 6.06
C ASP A 128 -37.77 -19.32 6.01
N ASN A 129 -39.04 -19.74 6.02
CA ASN A 129 -40.24 -18.88 5.97
C ASN A 129 -41.23 -19.11 7.13
N GLY A 130 -40.92 -20.01 8.07
CA GLY A 130 -41.76 -20.35 9.23
C GLY A 130 -41.16 -20.02 10.60
N GLU A 131 -41.57 -20.76 11.64
CA GLU A 131 -41.14 -20.56 13.04
C GLU A 131 -39.64 -20.79 13.28
N HIS A 132 -38.97 -21.47 12.35
CA HIS A 132 -37.56 -21.83 12.41
C HIS A 132 -36.64 -20.88 11.62
N GLN A 133 -37.12 -19.67 11.31
CA GLN A 133 -36.36 -18.70 10.52
C GLN A 133 -35.08 -18.25 11.23
N GLN A 134 -33.95 -18.39 10.55
CA GLN A 134 -32.66 -17.84 10.96
C GLN A 134 -32.23 -16.74 9.98
N ASN A 135 -31.33 -15.85 10.41
CA ASN A 135 -30.85 -14.79 9.54
C ASN A 135 -29.35 -14.52 9.69
N ILE A 136 -28.76 -13.99 8.63
CA ILE A 136 -27.42 -13.39 8.64
C ILE A 136 -27.51 -11.93 8.22
N ASP A 137 -26.92 -11.04 9.03
CA ASP A 137 -26.86 -9.62 8.73
C ASP A 137 -25.82 -9.31 7.64
N LEU A 138 -26.17 -8.42 6.71
CA LEU A 138 -25.31 -7.92 5.64
C LEU A 138 -25.07 -6.43 5.84
N ILE A 139 -23.81 -6.00 5.87
CA ILE A 139 -23.44 -4.60 6.15
C ILE A 139 -22.38 -4.12 5.15
N THR A 140 -22.64 -2.99 4.48
CA THR A 140 -21.71 -2.32 3.57
C THR A 140 -21.70 -0.82 3.85
N LEU A 141 -20.51 -0.20 3.90
CA LEU A 141 -20.38 1.26 3.89
C LEU A 141 -20.13 1.73 2.46
N ILE A 142 -20.92 2.67 1.97
CA ILE A 142 -20.77 3.25 0.62
C ILE A 142 -20.29 4.68 0.75
N LYS A 143 -19.23 5.05 0.05
CA LYS A 143 -18.69 6.42 -0.03
C LYS A 143 -18.86 6.97 -1.44
N ASP A 144 -19.26 8.22 -1.56
CA ASP A 144 -19.21 8.94 -2.83
C ASP A 144 -17.78 9.44 -3.09
N ALA A 145 -17.31 9.43 -4.35
CA ALA A 145 -15.94 9.81 -4.74
C ALA A 145 -15.88 10.66 -6.02
N ASN A 146 -14.79 11.40 -6.19
CA ASN A 146 -14.39 12.03 -7.45
C ASN A 146 -13.56 11.00 -8.23
N PHE A 147 -14.03 10.59 -9.40
CA PHE A 147 -13.32 9.59 -10.20
C PHE A 147 -12.56 10.21 -11.36
N ILE A 148 -11.31 9.78 -11.52
CA ILE A 148 -10.44 10.17 -12.62
C ILE A 148 -10.14 8.91 -13.41
N TYR A 149 -10.79 8.77 -14.57
CA TYR A 149 -10.54 7.70 -15.53
C TYR A 149 -9.72 8.22 -16.70
N PRO A 150 -8.90 7.37 -17.33
CA PRO A 150 -8.40 7.65 -18.67
C PRO A 150 -9.59 7.75 -19.63
N GLY A 151 -9.42 8.47 -20.73
CA GLY A 151 -10.41 8.43 -21.79
C GLY A 151 -10.52 7.02 -22.38
N LYS A 152 -11.69 6.72 -22.92
CA LYS A 152 -11.97 5.45 -23.57
C LYS A 152 -12.68 5.73 -24.88
N ASP A 153 -12.11 5.24 -25.97
CA ASP A 153 -12.74 5.34 -27.27
C ASP A 153 -14.02 4.49 -27.30
N ALA A 154 -15.13 5.08 -27.75
CA ALA A 154 -16.45 4.46 -27.66
C ALA A 154 -16.64 3.28 -28.62
N VAL A 155 -15.84 3.21 -29.69
CA VAL A 155 -15.99 2.20 -30.74
C VAL A 155 -14.97 1.07 -30.55
N SER A 156 -13.69 1.40 -30.49
CA SER A 156 -12.58 0.45 -30.33
C SER A 156 -12.40 -0.03 -28.89
N MET A 157 -13.07 0.61 -27.92
CA MET A 157 -12.94 0.33 -26.48
C MET A 157 -11.52 0.54 -25.94
N ARG A 158 -10.62 1.14 -26.73
CA ARG A 158 -9.23 1.39 -26.38
C ARG A 158 -9.14 2.43 -25.27
N ILE A 159 -8.33 2.14 -24.25
CA ILE A 159 -8.05 3.05 -23.14
C ILE A 159 -6.88 3.97 -23.54
N ASP A 160 -7.11 5.27 -23.36
CA ASP A 160 -6.14 6.32 -23.65
C ASP A 160 -4.86 6.15 -22.83
N SER A 161 -3.76 6.59 -23.44
CA SER A 161 -2.43 6.57 -22.85
C SER A 161 -1.86 7.98 -22.88
N LEU A 162 -1.03 8.32 -21.90
CA LEU A 162 -0.38 9.61 -21.82
C LEU A 162 0.58 9.79 -23.00
N SER A 163 0.63 11.01 -23.53
CA SER A 163 1.75 11.47 -24.35
C SER A 163 2.62 12.37 -23.47
N LEU A 164 3.90 12.01 -23.36
CA LEU A 164 4.88 12.67 -22.49
C LEU A 164 5.99 13.23 -23.37
N ASP A 165 6.31 14.52 -23.23
CA ASP A 165 7.27 15.23 -24.09
C ASP A 165 6.96 15.11 -25.60
N GLY A 166 5.66 15.05 -25.94
CA GLY A 166 5.19 14.88 -27.31
C GLY A 166 5.27 13.44 -27.85
N GLN A 167 5.75 12.49 -27.05
CA GLN A 167 5.88 11.08 -27.41
C GLN A 167 4.77 10.23 -26.78
N ALA A 168 4.12 9.39 -27.58
CA ALA A 168 3.13 8.46 -27.09
C ALA A 168 3.76 7.43 -26.14
N THR A 169 3.10 7.15 -25.02
CA THR A 169 3.55 6.15 -24.05
C THR A 169 2.56 4.99 -23.94
N THR A 170 2.96 3.92 -23.27
CA THR A 170 2.06 2.81 -22.88
C THR A 170 1.31 3.09 -21.57
N ILE A 171 1.61 4.19 -20.89
CA ILE A 171 1.06 4.54 -19.58
C ILE A 171 -0.40 4.94 -19.76
N LYS A 172 -1.32 4.08 -19.32
CA LYS A 172 -2.76 4.38 -19.33
C LYS A 172 -3.04 5.52 -18.39
N GLY A 173 -3.69 6.58 -18.87
CA GLY A 173 -3.86 7.80 -18.09
C GLY A 173 -4.25 9.01 -18.92
N ARG A 174 -4.38 10.15 -18.24
CA ARG A 174 -4.63 11.45 -18.87
C ARG A 174 -4.13 12.60 -18.00
N PHE A 175 -3.98 13.76 -18.61
CA PHE A 175 -3.79 14.99 -17.89
C PHE A 175 -5.06 15.40 -17.11
N LEU A 176 -4.85 15.98 -15.93
CA LEU A 176 -5.90 16.59 -15.13
C LEU A 176 -6.45 17.83 -15.84
N LYS A 177 -7.76 18.01 -15.74
CA LYS A 177 -8.44 19.23 -16.21
C LYS A 177 -8.27 20.34 -15.17
N ASP A 178 -8.42 21.59 -15.56
CA ASP A 178 -8.35 22.73 -14.64
C ASP A 178 -9.33 22.61 -13.46
N SER A 179 -10.51 22.03 -13.69
CA SER A 179 -11.51 21.78 -12.63
C SER A 179 -11.14 20.63 -11.68
N GLU A 180 -10.04 19.91 -11.93
CA GLU A 180 -9.59 18.73 -11.17
C GLU A 180 -8.25 18.99 -10.45
N LEU A 181 -7.78 20.25 -10.40
CA LEU A 181 -6.51 20.64 -9.79
C LEU A 181 -6.58 20.91 -8.28
N ILE A 182 -7.72 20.62 -7.64
CA ILE A 182 -7.89 20.75 -6.19
C ILE A 182 -8.54 19.47 -5.65
N PHE A 183 -7.82 18.75 -4.79
CA PHE A 183 -8.36 17.60 -4.06
C PHE A 183 -8.58 17.98 -2.59
N THR A 184 -9.73 17.60 -2.06
CA THR A 184 -10.17 18.05 -0.74
C THR A 184 -10.74 16.92 0.10
N LYS A 185 -11.00 17.17 1.39
CA LYS A 185 -11.55 16.16 2.32
C LYS A 185 -13.04 15.90 2.14
N GLU A 186 -13.78 16.80 1.50
CA GLU A 186 -15.24 16.69 1.29
C GLU A 186 -15.60 15.44 0.49
N LYS A 187 -14.73 15.05 -0.45
CA LYS A 187 -14.93 13.88 -1.30
C LYS A 187 -13.58 13.23 -1.64
N PRO A 188 -13.39 11.92 -1.37
CA PRO A 188 -12.18 11.23 -1.79
C PRO A 188 -12.02 11.24 -3.30
N THR A 189 -10.78 11.30 -3.77
CA THR A 189 -10.44 11.17 -5.19
C THR A 189 -9.96 9.75 -5.47
N VAL A 190 -10.54 9.08 -6.47
CA VAL A 190 -10.16 7.73 -6.88
C VAL A 190 -9.64 7.78 -8.32
N ILE A 191 -8.42 7.32 -8.53
CA ILE A 191 -7.69 7.43 -9.80
C ILE A 191 -7.54 6.04 -10.42
N TYR A 192 -7.98 5.92 -11.67
CA TYR A 192 -7.78 4.75 -12.53
C TYR A 192 -6.77 5.14 -13.63
N GLY A 193 -5.74 4.31 -13.84
CA GLY A 193 -4.58 4.71 -14.65
C GLY A 193 -3.84 5.91 -14.04
N TYR A 194 -3.01 6.60 -14.79
CA TYR A 194 -2.23 7.73 -14.29
C TYR A 194 -2.98 9.05 -14.49
N ALA A 195 -3.04 9.84 -13.42
CA ALA A 195 -3.41 11.25 -13.50
C ALA A 195 -2.12 12.08 -13.62
N ALA A 196 -2.00 12.90 -14.67
CA ALA A 196 -0.84 13.77 -14.87
C ALA A 196 -1.19 15.24 -14.60
N ILE A 197 -0.37 15.93 -13.81
CA ILE A 197 -0.47 17.38 -13.60
C ILE A 197 0.13 18.05 -14.84
N PRO A 198 -0.63 18.91 -15.56
CA PRO A 198 -0.13 19.56 -16.77
C PRO A 198 1.02 20.52 -16.49
N ALA A 199 1.79 20.82 -17.53
CA ALA A 199 2.83 21.85 -17.47
C ALA A 199 2.27 23.22 -17.03
N ASN A 200 3.00 23.91 -16.15
CA ASN A 200 2.63 25.21 -15.58
C ASN A 200 1.33 25.19 -14.76
N LYS A 201 0.86 24.02 -14.33
CA LYS A 201 -0.29 23.87 -13.45
C LYS A 201 0.14 23.27 -12.13
N THR A 202 -0.65 23.54 -11.10
CA THR A 202 -0.40 23.06 -9.74
C THR A 202 -1.60 22.25 -9.26
N LEU A 203 -1.38 21.00 -8.89
CA LEU A 203 -2.37 20.25 -8.12
C LEU A 203 -2.20 20.58 -6.63
N THR A 204 -3.27 21.07 -6.03
CA THR A 204 -3.33 21.36 -4.59
C THR A 204 -4.18 20.32 -3.88
N ILE A 205 -3.63 19.67 -2.87
CA ILE A 205 -4.30 18.67 -2.06
C ILE A 205 -4.39 19.21 -0.64
N THR A 206 -5.60 19.52 -0.19
CA THR A 206 -5.82 20.16 1.12
C THR A 206 -5.84 19.13 2.25
N GLU A 207 -5.75 19.62 3.48
CA GLU A 207 -5.78 18.80 4.69
C GLU A 207 -6.94 17.81 4.72
N GLY A 208 -6.69 16.62 5.29
CA GLY A 208 -7.67 15.55 5.44
C GLY A 208 -8.07 14.84 4.15
N ALA A 209 -7.61 15.28 2.98
CA ALA A 209 -7.93 14.65 1.70
C ALA A 209 -7.52 13.17 1.68
N ARG A 210 -8.28 12.37 0.91
CA ARG A 210 -8.06 10.93 0.72
C ARG A 210 -7.97 10.65 -0.77
N ILE A 211 -6.82 10.14 -1.21
CA ILE A 211 -6.51 9.83 -2.60
C ILE A 211 -6.30 8.32 -2.69
N TYR A 212 -7.15 7.70 -3.50
CA TYR A 212 -7.14 6.27 -3.73
C TYR A 212 -6.70 5.97 -5.15
N PHE A 213 -5.88 4.94 -5.29
CA PHE A 213 -5.32 4.52 -6.55
C PHE A 213 -5.77 3.10 -6.87
N HIS A 214 -6.28 2.89 -8.08
CA HIS A 214 -6.56 1.55 -8.58
C HIS A 214 -5.26 0.79 -8.93
N ASP A 215 -5.37 -0.50 -9.21
CA ASP A 215 -4.26 -1.25 -9.78
C ASP A 215 -3.77 -0.60 -11.10
N ASN A 216 -2.45 -0.63 -11.33
CA ASN A 216 -1.79 0.01 -12.48
C ASN A 216 -2.08 1.52 -12.64
N SER A 217 -2.30 2.23 -11.54
CA SER A 217 -2.55 3.68 -11.52
C SER A 217 -1.45 4.46 -10.78
N GLY A 218 -1.49 5.79 -10.86
CA GLY A 218 -0.53 6.65 -10.14
C GLY A 218 -0.74 8.13 -10.41
N LEU A 219 0.15 8.96 -9.87
CA LEU A 219 0.13 10.40 -10.06
C LEU A 219 1.44 10.84 -10.71
N ILE A 220 1.37 11.59 -11.81
CA ILE A 220 2.55 12.17 -12.47
C ILE A 220 2.55 13.68 -12.25
N VAL A 221 3.66 14.22 -11.78
CA VAL A 221 3.97 15.64 -11.89
C VAL A 221 4.81 15.83 -13.13
N ASP A 222 4.20 16.36 -14.19
CA ASP A 222 4.89 16.51 -15.47
C ASP A 222 5.83 17.73 -15.49
N LYS A 223 6.60 17.88 -16.56
CA LYS A 223 7.53 18.99 -16.76
C LYS A 223 6.86 20.34 -16.54
N LYS A 224 7.44 21.18 -15.66
CA LYS A 224 6.93 22.48 -15.18
C LYS A 224 5.63 22.41 -14.35
N GLY A 225 5.09 21.23 -14.08
CA GLY A 225 4.00 21.04 -13.13
C GLY A 225 4.49 21.07 -11.69
N SER A 226 3.54 21.24 -10.76
CA SER A 226 3.81 21.27 -9.32
C SER A 226 2.75 20.51 -8.53
N LEU A 227 3.18 19.80 -7.48
CA LEU A 227 2.32 19.16 -6.49
C LEU A 227 2.43 19.89 -5.14
N LYS A 228 1.30 20.27 -4.55
CA LYS A 228 1.22 20.88 -3.22
C LYS A 228 0.31 20.05 -2.32
N VAL A 229 0.88 19.30 -1.38
CA VAL A 229 0.14 18.54 -0.37
C VAL A 229 0.22 19.26 0.97
N ASN A 230 -0.94 19.73 1.46
CA ASN A 230 -1.07 20.63 2.59
C ASN A 230 -1.87 19.97 3.71
N GLY A 231 -1.35 18.88 4.28
CA GLY A 231 -1.91 18.28 5.49
C GLY A 231 -1.62 19.08 6.75
N THR A 232 -2.23 18.64 7.85
CA THR A 232 -1.93 19.11 9.22
C THR A 232 -1.70 17.93 10.16
N PRO A 233 -1.14 18.12 11.37
CA PRO A 233 -0.98 17.03 12.34
C PRO A 233 -2.31 16.34 12.67
N ALA A 234 -3.40 17.10 12.72
CA ALA A 234 -4.75 16.60 12.98
C ALA A 234 -5.39 15.94 11.75
N GLU A 235 -5.17 16.49 10.55
CA GLU A 235 -5.80 16.04 9.31
C GLU A 235 -4.74 15.76 8.24
N LYS A 236 -4.03 14.64 8.40
CA LYS A 236 -3.08 14.15 7.39
C LYS A 236 -3.78 13.84 6.06
N VAL A 237 -3.10 14.13 4.95
CA VAL A 237 -3.48 13.67 3.61
C VAL A 237 -3.05 12.21 3.45
N ILE A 238 -3.92 11.34 2.94
CA ILE A 238 -3.58 9.91 2.75
C ILE A 238 -3.63 9.52 1.27
N PHE A 239 -2.58 8.83 0.83
CA PHE A 239 -2.44 8.19 -0.47
C PHE A 239 -2.37 6.67 -0.27
N GLU A 240 -3.34 5.92 -0.82
CA GLU A 240 -3.38 4.46 -0.69
C GLU A 240 -4.14 3.77 -1.85
N GLY A 241 -4.18 2.44 -1.87
CA GLY A 241 -4.95 1.68 -2.85
C GLY A 241 -6.47 1.79 -2.65
N ASP A 242 -7.26 1.68 -3.71
CA ASP A 242 -8.73 1.75 -3.66
C ASP A 242 -9.40 0.46 -3.11
N ARG A 243 -8.60 -0.58 -2.84
CA ARG A 243 -9.04 -1.85 -2.22
C ARG A 243 -9.08 -1.72 -0.70
N LEU A 244 -10.20 -1.20 -0.19
CA LEU A 244 -10.36 -0.86 1.23
C LEU A 244 -10.60 -2.07 2.17
N GLN A 245 -10.51 -3.31 1.66
CA GLN A 245 -10.73 -4.48 2.48
C GLN A 245 -9.59 -4.67 3.49
N ASN A 246 -9.91 -5.16 4.70
CA ASN A 246 -8.91 -5.30 5.77
C ASN A 246 -7.67 -6.11 5.34
N ARG A 247 -7.87 -7.16 4.54
CA ARG A 247 -6.76 -8.00 4.01
C ARG A 247 -5.81 -7.25 3.08
N PHE A 248 -6.26 -6.18 2.41
CA PHE A 248 -5.42 -5.37 1.53
C PHE A 248 -4.85 -4.13 2.21
N ARG A 249 -5.27 -3.80 3.43
CA ARG A 249 -4.79 -2.61 4.15
C ARG A 249 -3.26 -2.52 4.26
N LYS A 250 -2.58 -3.67 4.22
CA LYS A 250 -1.12 -3.80 4.28
C LYS A 250 -0.51 -4.53 3.09
N THR A 251 -1.22 -4.68 1.98
CA THR A 251 -0.63 -5.30 0.79
C THR A 251 0.19 -4.25 0.04
N PRO A 252 1.52 -4.38 -0.07
CA PRO A 252 2.34 -3.47 -0.87
C PRO A 252 2.04 -3.64 -2.37
N GLY A 253 2.36 -2.64 -3.19
CA GLY A 253 2.25 -2.74 -4.65
C GLY A 253 0.83 -2.64 -5.24
N GLN A 254 -0.14 -2.09 -4.49
CA GLN A 254 -1.51 -1.93 -4.97
C GLN A 254 -1.69 -0.85 -6.05
N TRP A 255 -0.71 0.04 -6.18
CA TRP A 255 -0.68 1.12 -7.16
C TRP A 255 0.76 1.48 -7.50
N GLY A 256 0.97 2.25 -8.56
CA GLY A 256 2.29 2.55 -9.12
C GLY A 256 3.16 3.42 -8.20
N THR A 257 3.02 4.74 -8.34
CA THR A 257 3.87 5.72 -7.65
C THR A 257 3.32 7.14 -7.78
N ILE A 258 3.78 8.05 -6.91
CA ILE A 258 3.82 9.48 -7.23
C ILE A 258 5.13 9.71 -7.98
N TRP A 259 5.04 10.08 -9.25
CA TRP A 259 6.20 10.27 -10.12
C TRP A 259 6.41 11.74 -10.45
N MET A 260 7.44 12.33 -9.87
CA MET A 260 7.93 13.66 -10.21
C MET A 260 8.91 13.53 -11.38
N ARG A 261 8.45 13.85 -12.59
CA ARG A 261 9.27 13.72 -13.79
C ARG A 261 10.33 14.81 -13.86
N ALA A 262 11.31 14.58 -14.72
CA ALA A 262 12.31 15.54 -15.13
C ALA A 262 11.69 16.91 -15.47
N GLY A 263 12.13 17.94 -14.75
CA GLY A 263 11.68 19.31 -14.94
C GLY A 263 10.37 19.68 -14.24
N SER A 264 9.78 18.77 -13.44
CA SER A 264 8.81 19.18 -12.42
C SER A 264 9.49 20.11 -11.39
N LYS A 265 8.74 21.02 -10.78
CA LYS A 265 9.32 22.03 -9.89
C LYS A 265 8.41 22.39 -8.74
N ASP A 266 9.01 22.93 -7.69
CA ASP A 266 8.29 23.47 -6.53
C ASP A 266 7.33 22.44 -5.90
N ASN A 267 7.71 21.17 -5.83
CA ASN A 267 6.85 20.17 -5.17
C ASN A 267 6.99 20.28 -3.65
N THR A 268 5.86 20.25 -2.96
CA THR A 268 5.83 20.26 -1.49
C THR A 268 4.88 19.20 -0.96
N ILE A 269 5.34 18.41 0.00
CA ILE A 269 4.51 17.44 0.71
C ILE A 269 4.62 17.70 2.21
N ASN A 270 3.52 18.08 2.86
CA ASN A 270 3.44 18.28 4.30
C ASN A 270 2.32 17.44 4.92
N HIS A 271 2.60 16.79 6.06
CA HIS A 271 1.63 15.99 6.82
C HIS A 271 0.85 15.01 5.95
N ALA A 272 1.59 14.16 5.23
CA ALA A 272 1.00 13.11 4.42
C ALA A 272 1.34 11.72 4.97
N GLN A 273 0.50 10.75 4.62
CA GLN A 273 0.81 9.34 4.72
C GLN A 273 0.67 8.71 3.33
N ILE A 274 1.76 8.17 2.82
CA ILE A 274 1.85 7.51 1.50
C ILE A 274 2.12 6.03 1.76
N LYS A 275 1.28 5.14 1.25
CA LYS A 275 1.43 3.71 1.55
C LYS A 275 0.99 2.78 0.44
N ASN A 276 1.50 1.55 0.50
CA ASN A 276 1.03 0.41 -0.29
C ASN A 276 1.25 0.53 -1.81
N GLY A 277 2.14 1.42 -2.26
CA GLY A 277 2.50 1.56 -3.68
C GLY A 277 3.58 0.57 -4.11
N ILE A 278 3.94 0.55 -5.40
CA ILE A 278 5.13 -0.14 -5.89
C ILE A 278 6.36 0.67 -5.50
N ILE A 279 6.34 1.96 -5.78
CA ILE A 279 7.26 2.97 -5.26
C ILE A 279 6.40 4.04 -4.58
N GLY A 280 6.83 4.58 -3.44
CA GLY A 280 6.11 5.69 -2.80
C GLY A 280 6.24 6.97 -3.62
N ILE A 281 7.47 7.45 -3.77
CA ILE A 281 7.80 8.60 -4.60
C ILE A 281 8.98 8.26 -5.51
N LEU A 282 8.79 8.42 -6.81
CA LEU A 282 9.84 8.37 -7.83
C LEU A 282 10.13 9.79 -8.27
N ILE A 283 11.40 10.20 -8.26
CA ILE A 283 11.82 11.53 -8.67
C ILE A 283 12.96 11.39 -9.67
N ASP A 284 12.71 11.85 -10.90
CA ASP A 284 13.75 12.00 -11.92
C ASP A 284 14.00 13.50 -12.11
N SER A 285 15.25 13.94 -12.11
CA SER A 285 15.59 15.32 -12.48
C SER A 285 16.85 15.38 -13.34
N ILE A 286 16.91 16.40 -14.19
CA ILE A 286 18.02 16.69 -15.11
C ILE A 286 18.29 18.20 -15.18
N SER A 287 17.70 19.00 -14.28
CA SER A 287 17.80 20.46 -14.34
C SER A 287 18.59 21.01 -13.17
N ALA A 288 19.58 21.85 -13.47
CA ALA A 288 20.31 22.67 -12.51
C ALA A 288 19.41 23.78 -11.93
N SER A 289 18.43 23.39 -11.12
CA SER A 289 17.64 24.30 -10.29
C SER A 289 18.38 24.54 -8.97
N THR A 290 18.35 25.77 -8.48
CA THR A 290 18.85 26.12 -7.14
C THR A 290 17.87 25.70 -6.03
N ALA A 291 16.58 25.60 -6.34
CA ALA A 291 15.56 25.12 -5.42
C ALA A 291 15.43 23.59 -5.49
N PRO A 292 15.16 22.92 -4.35
CA PRO A 292 14.93 21.48 -4.33
C PRO A 292 13.71 21.10 -5.18
N THR A 293 13.80 19.97 -5.87
CA THR A 293 12.69 19.43 -6.67
C THR A 293 11.51 19.03 -5.77
N LEU A 294 11.81 18.52 -4.58
CA LEU A 294 10.85 18.18 -3.53
C LEU A 294 11.27 18.75 -2.18
N ASN A 295 10.37 19.50 -1.54
CA ASN A 295 10.41 19.74 -0.10
C ASN A 295 9.40 18.80 0.58
N ILE A 296 9.85 17.93 1.47
CA ILE A 296 8.99 16.97 2.15
C ILE A 296 9.13 17.10 3.66
N GLN A 297 7.99 17.21 4.35
CA GLN A 297 7.97 17.48 5.77
C GLN A 297 6.85 16.77 6.51
N ASN A 298 7.13 16.36 7.74
CA ASN A 298 6.18 15.71 8.65
C ASN A 298 5.39 14.57 7.99
N THR A 299 6.06 13.76 7.17
CA THR A 299 5.42 12.82 6.25
C THR A 299 5.91 11.40 6.47
N GLU A 300 4.98 10.47 6.31
CA GLU A 300 5.15 9.05 6.57
C GLU A 300 4.99 8.26 5.27
N ILE A 301 5.97 7.43 4.92
CA ILE A 301 6.01 6.67 3.66
C ILE A 301 6.30 5.21 3.99
N TYR A 302 5.31 4.33 3.83
CA TYR A 302 5.40 2.95 4.34
C TYR A 302 4.91 1.89 3.37
N ASN A 303 5.46 0.69 3.54
CA ASN A 303 4.91 -0.53 2.97
C ASN A 303 4.84 -0.50 1.44
N HIS A 304 5.95 -0.17 0.80
CA HIS A 304 6.08 -0.12 -0.65
C HIS A 304 6.75 -1.38 -1.19
N PHE A 305 6.34 -1.85 -2.36
CA PHE A 305 6.86 -3.12 -2.91
C PHE A 305 8.37 -3.05 -3.20
N ASN A 306 8.83 -1.92 -3.75
CA ASN A 306 10.24 -1.68 -4.06
C ASN A 306 10.83 -0.61 -3.14
N PHE A 307 10.52 0.66 -3.37
CA PHE A 307 11.19 1.78 -2.70
C PHE A 307 10.18 2.68 -1.99
N GLY A 308 10.56 3.20 -0.81
CA GLY A 308 9.84 4.31 -0.21
C GLY A 308 10.00 5.57 -1.07
N ILE A 309 11.24 6.06 -1.18
CA ILE A 309 11.65 7.07 -2.15
C ILE A 309 12.77 6.52 -3.02
N LEU A 310 12.59 6.61 -4.34
CA LEU A 310 13.65 6.43 -5.32
C LEU A 310 13.89 7.76 -6.03
N ALA A 311 15.06 8.33 -5.80
CA ALA A 311 15.45 9.63 -6.31
C ALA A 311 16.67 9.47 -7.23
N ARG A 312 16.60 10.06 -8.42
CA ARG A 312 17.61 9.94 -9.47
C ARG A 312 18.02 11.32 -9.95
N GLU A 313 19.30 11.65 -9.76
CA GLU A 313 19.91 12.90 -10.23
C GLU A 313 19.08 14.15 -9.82
N THR A 314 18.67 14.24 -8.55
CA THR A 314 17.66 15.22 -8.13
C THR A 314 18.00 15.89 -6.80
N SER A 315 17.08 16.74 -6.33
CA SER A 315 17.24 17.47 -5.08
C SER A 315 16.03 17.33 -4.17
N ILE A 316 16.28 16.93 -2.91
CA ILE A 316 15.28 16.78 -1.86
C ILE A 316 15.75 17.52 -0.62
N ASP A 317 14.84 18.31 -0.04
CA ASP A 317 14.96 18.82 1.32
C ASP A 317 13.87 18.19 2.19
N GLY A 318 14.29 17.50 3.26
CA GLY A 318 13.44 16.64 4.07
C GLY A 318 13.58 16.93 5.56
N HIS A 319 12.45 17.07 6.27
CA HIS A 319 12.48 17.09 7.74
C HIS A 319 11.30 16.36 8.38
N ASN A 320 11.51 15.72 9.53
CA ASN A 320 10.48 14.91 10.20
C ASN A 320 9.84 13.90 9.23
N VAL A 321 10.67 13.21 8.45
CA VAL A 321 10.21 12.21 7.48
C VAL A 321 10.46 10.83 8.05
N VAL A 322 9.49 9.94 7.88
CA VAL A 322 9.62 8.53 8.25
C VAL A 322 9.41 7.69 7.02
N ILE A 323 10.38 6.85 6.69
CA ILE A 323 10.29 5.95 5.54
C ILE A 323 10.65 4.55 5.99
N GLY A 324 9.83 3.57 5.64
CA GLY A 324 10.05 2.21 6.13
C GLY A 324 9.27 1.12 5.40
N ALA A 325 9.59 -0.12 5.75
CA ALA A 325 8.94 -1.34 5.24
C ALA A 325 8.86 -1.41 3.69
N ALA A 326 9.98 -1.15 3.01
CA ALA A 326 10.10 -1.23 1.55
C ALA A 326 10.92 -2.46 1.13
N GLY A 327 10.46 -3.18 0.09
CA GLY A 327 11.07 -4.45 -0.34
C GLY A 327 12.49 -4.34 -0.92
N GLN A 328 12.94 -3.13 -1.27
CA GLN A 328 14.30 -2.82 -1.69
C GLN A 328 14.97 -1.86 -0.70
N ALA A 329 14.66 -0.56 -0.74
CA ALA A 329 15.23 0.42 0.20
C ALA A 329 14.16 1.41 0.65
N SER A 330 14.28 1.91 1.88
CA SER A 330 13.43 3.00 2.35
C SER A 330 13.76 4.27 1.57
N LEU A 331 15.03 4.65 1.51
CA LEU A 331 15.52 5.75 0.70
C LEU A 331 16.65 5.25 -0.22
N ALA A 332 16.47 5.41 -1.52
CA ALA A 332 17.54 5.25 -2.50
C ALA A 332 17.73 6.58 -3.24
N VAL A 333 18.86 7.22 -3.01
CA VAL A 333 19.30 8.41 -3.75
C VAL A 333 20.44 7.99 -4.68
N THR A 334 20.18 8.06 -5.97
CA THR A 334 21.02 7.44 -7.00
C THR A 334 21.35 8.43 -8.09
N MET A 335 22.43 8.18 -8.82
CA MET A 335 22.92 9.08 -9.87
C MET A 335 23.18 10.51 -9.38
N GLY A 336 23.69 10.67 -8.15
CA GLY A 336 24.11 11.95 -7.62
C GLY A 336 22.93 12.87 -7.29
N GLY A 337 23.19 14.15 -7.04
CA GLY A 337 22.17 15.12 -6.63
C GLY A 337 22.49 15.85 -5.34
N THR A 338 21.45 16.43 -4.72
CA THR A 338 21.52 17.23 -3.48
C THR A 338 20.43 16.81 -2.51
N TYR A 339 20.80 16.14 -1.43
CA TYR A 339 19.87 15.57 -0.46
C TYR A 339 20.18 16.11 0.92
N ASN A 340 19.18 16.70 1.57
CA ASN A 340 19.28 17.14 2.96
C ASN A 340 18.13 16.54 3.74
N PHE A 341 18.44 15.80 4.81
CA PHE A 341 17.45 15.24 5.72
C PHE A 341 17.81 15.61 7.16
N THR A 342 16.84 16.20 7.87
CA THR A 342 16.99 16.54 9.29
C THR A 342 15.90 15.88 10.11
N HIS A 343 16.23 15.31 11.27
CA HIS A 343 15.26 14.64 12.15
C HIS A 343 14.39 13.62 11.39
N SER A 344 15.00 12.68 10.68
CA SER A 344 14.27 11.70 9.87
C SER A 344 14.61 10.27 10.27
N THR A 345 13.65 9.36 10.10
CA THR A 345 13.80 7.95 10.47
C THR A 345 13.61 7.07 9.24
N PHE A 346 14.66 6.34 8.86
CA PHE A 346 14.65 5.37 7.77
C PHE A 346 14.74 3.97 8.39
N ALA A 347 13.58 3.33 8.57
CA ALA A 347 13.42 2.09 9.34
C ALA A 347 12.88 0.96 8.45
N ASN A 348 13.76 0.15 7.87
CA ASN A 348 13.38 -0.79 6.81
C ASN A 348 13.11 -2.22 7.30
N TYR A 349 12.09 -2.39 8.13
CA TYR A 349 11.63 -3.69 8.61
C TYR A 349 10.69 -4.37 7.61
N TRP A 350 11.26 -4.96 6.55
CA TRP A 350 10.51 -5.66 5.51
C TRP A 350 10.26 -7.14 5.84
N ASN A 351 9.01 -7.60 5.78
CA ASN A 351 8.63 -8.99 6.12
C ASN A 351 7.97 -9.78 4.97
N ASN A 352 7.89 -9.21 3.76
CA ASN A 352 7.26 -9.86 2.60
C ASN A 352 8.29 -10.47 1.61
N GLY A 353 9.51 -10.78 2.08
CA GLY A 353 10.56 -11.40 1.27
C GLY A 353 11.97 -11.04 1.75
N ILE A 354 12.97 -11.44 0.96
CA ILE A 354 14.38 -11.10 1.21
C ILE A 354 14.69 -9.76 0.54
N ARG A 355 15.41 -8.91 1.25
CA ARG A 355 15.82 -7.59 0.78
C ARG A 355 17.34 -7.54 0.58
N GLN A 356 17.76 -7.10 -0.60
CA GLN A 356 19.18 -7.05 -1.00
C GLN A 356 19.84 -5.69 -0.72
N LEU A 357 19.07 -4.60 -0.72
CA LEU A 357 19.57 -3.25 -0.50
C LEU A 357 19.42 -2.81 0.97
N PRO A 358 20.24 -1.87 1.46
CA PRO A 358 20.11 -1.27 2.80
C PRO A 358 18.86 -0.39 2.93
N ALA A 359 18.53 0.07 4.15
CA ALA A 359 17.46 1.04 4.36
C ALA A 359 17.73 2.35 3.63
N VAL A 360 18.98 2.81 3.66
CA VAL A 360 19.46 4.02 2.98
C VAL A 360 20.60 3.65 2.04
N LEU A 361 20.40 3.90 0.75
CA LEU A 361 21.41 3.74 -0.30
C LEU A 361 21.71 5.09 -0.95
N ILE A 362 22.98 5.45 -1.00
CA ILE A 362 23.48 6.65 -1.68
C ILE A 362 24.46 6.20 -2.77
N ASN A 363 24.22 6.58 -4.02
CA ASN A 363 25.20 6.41 -5.07
C ASN A 363 25.25 7.59 -6.05
N ASN A 364 26.29 7.64 -6.87
CA ASN A 364 26.46 8.67 -7.89
C ASN A 364 26.51 8.16 -9.33
N PHE A 365 25.98 6.95 -9.58
CA PHE A 365 26.08 6.32 -10.89
C PHE A 365 24.88 5.44 -11.23
N ALA A 366 24.74 5.15 -12.52
CA ALA A 366 23.87 4.11 -13.06
C ALA A 366 24.67 3.20 -13.99
N VAL A 367 24.35 1.91 -13.96
CA VAL A 367 24.95 0.89 -14.82
C VAL A 367 23.87 0.38 -15.77
N TYR A 368 24.15 0.38 -17.08
CA TYR A 368 23.25 -0.16 -18.09
C TYR A 368 24.03 -0.77 -19.26
N ASN A 369 23.43 -1.72 -19.96
CA ASN A 369 23.99 -2.23 -21.21
C ASN A 369 23.54 -1.34 -22.37
N ASN A 370 24.48 -0.91 -23.22
CA ASN A 370 24.15 -0.25 -24.46
C ASN A 370 23.57 -1.24 -25.50
N GLU A 371 23.17 -0.74 -26.67
CA GLU A 371 22.63 -1.56 -27.76
C GLU A 371 23.61 -2.66 -28.24
N GLY A 372 24.92 -2.47 -28.03
CA GLY A 372 25.97 -3.45 -28.33
C GLY A 372 26.20 -4.49 -27.22
N GLY A 373 25.41 -4.47 -26.14
CA GLY A 373 25.57 -5.37 -24.99
C GLY A 373 26.76 -5.05 -24.09
N GLN A 374 27.42 -3.91 -24.28
CA GLN A 374 28.50 -3.45 -23.43
C GLN A 374 27.94 -2.70 -22.21
N GLU A 375 28.46 -3.04 -21.03
CA GLU A 375 28.14 -2.35 -19.78
C GLU A 375 28.75 -0.93 -19.77
N ILE A 376 27.89 0.06 -19.53
CA ILE A 376 28.23 1.47 -19.41
C ILE A 376 27.91 1.91 -17.98
N THR A 377 28.90 2.53 -17.33
CA THR A 377 28.71 3.22 -16.05
C THR A 377 28.62 4.71 -16.32
N GLU A 378 27.45 5.28 -16.09
CA GLU A 378 27.20 6.71 -16.20
C GLU A 378 27.24 7.34 -14.80
N THR A 379 28.13 8.31 -14.60
CA THR A 379 28.30 9.00 -13.32
C THR A 379 27.71 10.40 -13.34
N ARG A 380 27.41 10.90 -12.13
CA ARG A 380 26.92 12.25 -11.85
C ARG A 380 27.54 12.76 -10.55
N ASP A 381 27.50 14.06 -10.36
CA ASP A 381 27.97 14.69 -9.14
C ASP A 381 26.97 14.48 -7.99
N LEU A 382 27.43 13.93 -6.88
CA LEU A 382 26.75 14.04 -5.60
C LEU A 382 27.20 15.33 -4.92
N LYS A 383 26.40 16.39 -5.09
CA LYS A 383 26.71 17.74 -4.60
C LYS A 383 26.55 17.85 -3.09
N ALA A 384 25.59 17.12 -2.52
CA ALA A 384 25.40 16.95 -1.09
C ALA A 384 24.55 15.71 -0.78
N ALA A 385 24.91 14.98 0.26
CA ALA A 385 24.03 14.05 0.96
C ALA A 385 24.21 14.25 2.47
N ASN A 386 23.45 15.20 3.01
CA ASN A 386 23.56 15.62 4.40
C ASN A 386 22.42 15.01 5.22
N PHE A 387 22.78 14.26 6.26
CA PHE A 387 21.84 13.67 7.21
C PHE A 387 22.19 14.17 8.61
N THR A 388 21.26 14.87 9.24
CA THR A 388 21.41 15.40 10.60
C THR A 388 20.30 14.84 11.49
N ASN A 389 20.66 14.34 12.68
CA ASN A 389 19.68 13.81 13.63
C ASN A 389 18.82 12.66 13.06
N CYS A 390 19.39 11.78 12.23
CA CYS A 390 18.64 10.72 11.55
C CYS A 390 18.87 9.33 12.14
N ILE A 391 17.88 8.44 12.00
CA ILE A 391 18.01 7.01 12.33
C ILE A 391 18.01 6.20 11.03
N PHE A 392 19.00 5.32 10.86
CA PHE A 392 19.05 4.28 9.82
C PHE A 392 19.00 2.91 10.51
N ASP A 393 17.90 2.18 10.35
CA ASP A 393 17.69 0.91 11.05
C ASP A 393 16.81 -0.03 10.22
N GLY A 394 16.74 -1.30 10.61
CA GLY A 394 15.99 -2.32 9.90
C GLY A 394 16.41 -3.74 10.29
N ASN A 395 15.98 -4.71 9.46
CA ASN A 395 16.20 -6.13 9.71
C ASN A 395 17.47 -6.72 9.06
N ASN A 396 18.19 -5.95 8.23
CA ASN A 396 19.49 -6.36 7.69
C ASN A 396 20.60 -5.97 8.68
N ASN A 397 21.75 -6.64 8.56
CA ASN A 397 22.93 -6.29 9.35
C ASN A 397 23.50 -4.91 8.96
N ILE A 398 23.35 -4.53 7.69
CA ILE A 398 23.84 -3.28 7.12
C ILE A 398 22.64 -2.52 6.54
N GLU A 399 22.34 -1.36 7.11
CA GLU A 399 21.19 -0.52 6.71
C GLU A 399 21.58 0.81 6.09
N PHE A 400 22.88 1.03 5.91
CA PHE A 400 23.41 2.23 5.30
C PHE A 400 24.58 1.87 4.40
N ILE A 401 24.51 2.25 3.12
CA ILE A 401 25.61 2.12 2.16
C ILE A 401 25.74 3.40 1.35
N ILE A 402 26.99 3.82 1.18
CA ILE A 402 27.45 4.82 0.25
C ILE A 402 28.27 4.07 -0.81
N ASP A 403 27.82 4.10 -2.04
CA ASP A 403 28.43 3.42 -3.17
C ASP A 403 28.89 4.44 -4.22
N ARG A 404 30.21 4.63 -4.30
CA ARG A 404 30.81 5.66 -5.14
C ARG A 404 31.46 5.04 -6.36
N ALA A 405 31.18 5.57 -7.54
CA ALA A 405 31.90 5.19 -8.75
C ALA A 405 33.36 5.70 -8.74
N ALA A 406 34.28 4.87 -9.21
CA ALA A 406 35.72 5.16 -9.25
C ALA A 406 36.10 6.34 -10.16
N ALA A 407 35.33 6.60 -11.23
CA ALA A 407 35.53 7.72 -12.14
C ALA A 407 34.91 9.00 -11.53
N ALA A 408 35.76 9.80 -10.90
CA ALA A 408 35.41 10.89 -10.00
C ALA A 408 34.63 12.05 -10.63
N GLY A 409 33.52 12.39 -9.99
CA GLY A 409 32.92 13.73 -9.94
C GLY A 409 32.92 14.25 -8.49
N LEU A 410 32.16 15.31 -8.20
CA LEU A 410 31.92 15.73 -6.82
C LEU A 410 31.18 14.63 -6.06
N PHE A 411 31.63 14.37 -4.83
CA PHE A 411 30.99 13.38 -3.95
C PHE A 411 31.02 13.87 -2.50
N ASN A 412 30.11 14.77 -2.17
CA ASN A 412 30.03 15.40 -0.86
C ASN A 412 28.87 14.82 -0.06
N TYR A 413 29.13 14.42 1.17
CA TYR A 413 28.13 13.96 2.13
C TYR A 413 28.55 14.30 3.55
N SER A 414 27.59 14.35 4.47
CA SER A 414 27.83 14.57 5.89
C SER A 414 26.78 13.85 6.71
N ILE A 415 27.22 13.06 7.68
CA ILE A 415 26.37 12.26 8.56
C ILE A 415 26.63 12.69 10.00
N LYS A 416 25.71 13.48 10.56
CA LYS A 416 25.89 14.15 11.85
C LYS A 416 24.79 13.77 12.83
N ASN A 417 25.16 13.41 14.07
CA ASN A 417 24.22 13.06 15.12
C ASN A 417 23.21 11.97 14.68
N CYS A 418 23.70 10.96 13.95
CA CYS A 418 22.84 9.89 13.43
C CYS A 418 23.04 8.59 14.20
N MET A 419 22.01 7.76 14.25
CA MET A 419 22.10 6.39 14.74
C MET A 419 22.01 5.44 13.55
N ILE A 420 23.01 4.57 13.39
CA ILE A 420 23.24 3.82 12.15
C ILE A 420 23.37 2.33 12.48
N LYS A 421 22.52 1.50 11.89
CA LYS A 421 22.67 0.04 11.91
C LYS A 421 23.69 -0.38 10.84
N PHE A 422 24.87 -0.82 11.30
CA PHE A 422 25.96 -1.27 10.44
C PHE A 422 26.80 -2.33 11.17
N ASN A 423 26.53 -3.60 10.88
CA ASN A 423 27.22 -4.75 11.46
C ASN A 423 27.84 -5.60 10.34
N ASP A 424 29.05 -5.24 9.92
CA ASP A 424 29.79 -5.94 8.88
C ASP A 424 30.62 -7.10 9.45
N THR A 425 29.96 -8.19 9.83
CA THR A 425 30.61 -9.35 10.45
C THR A 425 31.61 -10.08 9.54
N ASN A 426 31.57 -9.81 8.23
CA ASN A 426 32.42 -10.46 7.22
C ASN A 426 33.51 -9.52 6.68
N ASN A 427 33.67 -8.31 7.24
CA ASN A 427 34.63 -7.30 6.81
C ASN A 427 34.54 -6.99 5.30
N SER A 428 33.33 -7.01 4.72
CA SER A 428 33.11 -6.72 3.31
C SER A 428 33.39 -5.26 2.95
N PHE A 429 33.43 -4.36 3.94
CA PHE A 429 33.61 -2.92 3.78
C PHE A 429 34.89 -2.38 4.45
N GLU A 430 35.80 -3.24 4.92
CA GLU A 430 37.01 -2.85 5.68
C GLU A 430 37.89 -1.82 4.96
N ASN A 431 37.93 -1.84 3.61
CA ASN A 431 38.74 -0.93 2.80
C ASN A 431 37.91 0.10 2.01
N VAL A 432 36.65 0.32 2.38
CA VAL A 432 35.76 1.29 1.72
C VAL A 432 35.83 2.61 2.49
N THR A 433 36.54 3.58 1.92
CA THR A 433 36.78 4.90 2.55
C THR A 433 35.47 5.58 2.96
N GLU A 434 34.44 5.49 2.12
CA GLU A 434 33.14 6.10 2.36
C GLU A 434 32.40 5.52 3.58
N ILE A 435 32.77 4.33 4.02
CA ILE A 435 32.15 3.58 5.13
C ILE A 435 33.13 3.40 6.31
N ASP A 436 34.27 4.09 6.30
CA ASP A 436 35.20 4.14 7.44
C ASP A 436 34.66 5.09 8.52
N PHE A 437 33.86 4.57 9.45
CA PHE A 437 33.29 5.37 10.53
C PHE A 437 34.33 5.91 11.53
N GLU A 438 35.54 5.36 11.57
CA GLU A 438 36.56 5.73 12.55
C GLU A 438 37.41 6.91 12.07
N ASN A 439 37.81 6.92 10.80
CA ASN A 439 38.75 7.93 10.27
C ASN A 439 38.12 8.94 9.32
N ASN A 440 36.90 8.70 8.84
CA ASN A 440 36.26 9.58 7.87
C ASN A 440 35.58 10.79 8.54
N THR A 441 36.08 11.98 8.22
CA THR A 441 35.63 13.25 8.78
C THR A 441 34.19 13.64 8.42
N ASN A 442 33.56 12.95 7.46
CA ASN A 442 32.17 13.19 7.11
C ASN A 442 31.18 12.66 8.15
N TYR A 443 31.65 11.83 9.09
CA TYR A 443 30.86 11.33 10.22
C TYR A 443 31.18 12.13 11.50
N THR A 444 30.15 12.54 12.24
CA THR A 444 30.34 13.26 13.51
C THR A 444 29.22 12.92 14.50
N ASP A 445 29.59 12.66 15.75
CA ASP A 445 28.65 12.40 16.86
C ASP A 445 27.59 11.31 16.57
N PHE A 446 27.97 10.23 15.90
CA PHE A 446 27.07 9.13 15.52
C PHE A 446 27.04 7.99 16.55
N ILE A 447 26.03 7.13 16.45
CA ILE A 447 25.84 5.91 17.26
C ILE A 447 25.75 4.72 16.33
N LEU A 448 26.74 3.82 16.35
CA LEU A 448 26.66 2.56 15.60
C LEU A 448 25.89 1.51 16.39
N ASN A 449 24.99 0.81 15.69
CA ASN A 449 24.25 -0.34 16.19
C ASN A 449 23.49 -0.07 17.51
N GLY A 450 23.05 1.18 17.71
CA GLY A 450 22.27 1.58 18.86
C GLY A 450 20.88 0.93 18.86
N ASN A 451 20.35 0.65 20.05
CA ASN A 451 18.99 0.18 20.21
C ASN A 451 18.00 1.31 19.90
N SER A 452 17.24 1.18 18.81
CA SER A 452 16.18 2.13 18.45
C SER A 452 14.98 2.07 19.38
N ASN A 453 14.68 0.89 19.95
CA ASN A 453 13.48 0.64 20.75
C ASN A 453 12.21 1.16 20.07
N PHE A 454 11.95 0.72 18.83
CA PHE A 454 10.73 1.08 18.11
C PHE A 454 9.50 0.39 18.71
N LYS A 455 8.38 1.11 18.76
CA LYS A 455 7.11 0.64 19.35
C LYS A 455 6.55 -0.61 18.70
N ASN A 456 6.46 -0.65 17.37
CA ASN A 456 6.05 -1.86 16.65
C ASN A 456 6.54 -1.87 15.20
N THR A 457 7.66 -2.53 14.96
CA THR A 457 8.29 -2.61 13.63
C THR A 457 7.42 -3.36 12.60
N GLN A 458 6.61 -4.32 13.03
CA GLN A 458 5.72 -5.08 12.13
C GLN A 458 4.50 -4.27 11.66
N GLU A 459 4.17 -3.19 12.37
CA GLU A 459 3.09 -2.27 12.02
C GLU A 459 3.62 -0.99 11.36
N SER A 460 4.93 -0.89 11.09
CA SER A 460 5.59 0.35 10.69
C SER A 460 5.39 1.50 11.68
N ASP A 461 5.23 1.18 12.98
CA ASP A 461 5.18 2.15 14.08
C ASP A 461 6.59 2.34 14.64
N PHE A 462 7.30 3.31 14.05
CA PHE A 462 8.70 3.63 14.32
C PHE A 462 8.89 4.75 15.35
N MET A 463 7.90 4.99 16.21
CA MET A 463 8.09 5.81 17.40
C MET A 463 9.10 5.15 18.34
N ILE A 464 10.08 5.90 18.83
CA ILE A 464 11.10 5.39 19.76
C ILE A 464 10.59 5.40 21.20
N GLY A 465 11.00 4.41 22.00
CA GLY A 465 10.63 4.30 23.41
C GLY A 465 11.75 4.68 24.38
N GLU A 466 11.46 4.72 25.68
CA GLU A 466 12.37 5.15 26.76
C GLU A 466 13.72 4.40 26.84
N LYS A 467 13.81 3.18 26.30
CA LYS A 467 15.07 2.40 26.21
C LYS A 467 15.89 2.68 24.95
N SER A 468 15.50 3.68 24.15
CA SER A 468 16.20 4.04 22.92
C SER A 468 17.51 4.75 23.24
N GLN A 469 18.57 4.41 22.51
CA GLN A 469 19.86 5.11 22.61
C GLN A 469 19.88 6.42 21.82
N ALA A 470 18.83 6.72 21.06
CA ALA A 470 18.64 8.00 20.35
C ALA A 470 18.27 9.18 21.28
N ILE A 471 17.90 8.89 22.53
CA ILE A 471 17.31 9.88 23.44
C ILE A 471 18.31 10.97 23.82
N ASN A 472 17.94 12.23 23.64
CA ASN A 472 18.73 13.42 23.94
C ASN A 472 20.10 13.47 23.21
N LYS A 473 20.24 12.78 22.07
CA LYS A 473 21.49 12.68 21.30
C LYS A 473 21.51 13.51 20.02
N ALA A 474 20.40 14.14 19.66
CA ALA A 474 20.38 15.04 18.53
C ALA A 474 21.00 16.40 18.88
N ILE A 475 21.50 17.10 17.86
CA ILE A 475 21.84 18.51 17.98
C ILE A 475 20.60 19.37 17.79
N PRO A 476 20.48 20.52 18.49
CA PRO A 476 19.43 21.50 18.21
C PRO A 476 19.48 21.99 16.76
N THR A 477 18.32 22.16 16.15
CA THR A 477 18.17 22.69 14.78
C THR A 477 17.09 23.76 14.75
N SER A 478 16.84 24.37 13.59
CA SER A 478 15.72 25.28 13.39
C SER A 478 14.34 24.59 13.45
N PHE A 479 14.29 23.25 13.43
CA PHE A 479 13.07 22.48 13.50
C PHE A 479 12.75 22.09 14.94
N THR A 480 11.86 22.84 15.57
CA THR A 480 11.60 22.77 17.03
C THR A 480 10.50 21.80 17.43
N LEU A 481 9.78 21.22 16.47
CA LEU A 481 8.71 20.24 16.70
C LEU A 481 9.03 18.92 16.00
N ASP A 482 8.58 17.80 16.58
CA ASP A 482 8.59 16.49 15.94
C ASP A 482 7.41 16.30 14.97
N ILE A 483 7.36 15.14 14.31
CA ILE A 483 6.29 14.83 13.34
C ILE A 483 4.88 14.80 13.95
N LEU A 484 4.75 14.62 15.26
CA LEU A 484 3.49 14.64 16.02
C LEU A 484 3.19 16.01 16.65
N GLY A 485 4.10 16.98 16.53
CA GLY A 485 3.98 18.30 17.12
C GLY A 485 4.51 18.41 18.56
N VAL A 486 5.30 17.43 19.02
CA VAL A 486 5.96 17.48 20.34
C VAL A 486 7.19 18.38 20.26
N ASP A 487 7.35 19.25 21.26
CA ASP A 487 8.50 20.14 21.36
C ASP A 487 9.81 19.36 21.53
N ARG A 488 10.86 19.81 20.83
CA ARG A 488 12.21 19.25 20.88
C ARG A 488 13.29 20.33 20.96
N THR A 489 12.94 21.50 21.52
CA THR A 489 13.89 22.62 21.65
C THR A 489 15.01 22.31 22.63
N THR A 490 14.69 21.60 23.72
CA THR A 490 15.63 21.19 24.75
C THR A 490 15.83 19.69 24.71
N LEU A 491 17.08 19.25 24.57
CA LEU A 491 17.48 17.83 24.55
C LEU A 491 16.74 17.01 23.47
N PRO A 492 16.88 17.36 22.18
CA PRO A 492 16.19 16.62 21.14
C PRO A 492 16.69 15.17 21.03
N ASP A 493 15.76 14.26 20.75
CA ASP A 493 16.10 12.90 20.31
C ASP A 493 16.50 12.84 18.82
N ILE A 494 17.35 11.86 18.48
CA ILE A 494 17.65 11.50 17.08
C ILE A 494 16.39 10.87 16.45
N GLY A 495 16.09 11.23 15.21
CA GLY A 495 14.97 10.70 14.43
C GLY A 495 13.76 11.64 14.33
N ALA A 496 12.70 11.14 13.70
CA ALA A 496 11.50 11.93 13.40
C ALA A 496 10.57 12.17 14.60
N TYR A 497 10.72 11.39 15.68
CA TYR A 497 9.85 11.42 16.86
C TYR A 497 10.64 11.83 18.10
N GLN A 498 10.00 12.47 19.08
CA GLN A 498 10.44 12.38 20.47
C GLN A 498 9.99 11.05 21.07
N HIS A 499 10.74 10.57 22.05
CA HIS A 499 10.46 9.32 22.72
C HIS A 499 9.16 9.35 23.49
N ILE A 500 8.51 8.19 23.55
CA ILE A 500 7.26 7.99 24.29
C ILE A 500 7.37 6.76 25.19
N THR A 501 6.57 6.74 26.24
CA THR A 501 6.40 5.53 27.06
C THR A 501 5.39 4.60 26.39
N PHE A 502 5.78 3.35 26.15
CA PHE A 502 4.85 2.28 25.76
C PHE A 502 5.23 0.97 26.47
N LYS A 503 4.24 0.10 26.63
CA LYS A 503 4.37 -1.19 27.32
C LYS A 503 4.71 -2.32 26.36
#